data_AF-A0A0A9XUF5-F1
#
_entry.id   AF-A0A0A9XUF5-F1
#
_cell.length_a   1.000
_cell.length_b   1.000
_cell.length_c   1.000
_cell.angle_alpha   90.00
_cell.angle_beta   90.00
_cell.angle_gamma   90.00
#
_symmetry.space_group_name_H-M   'P 1'
#
loop_
_entity.id
_entity.type
_entity.pdbx_description
1 polymer ?
#
loop_
_entity_poly.entity_id
_entity_poly.type
_entity_poly.pdbx_seq_one_letter_code
_entity_poly.pdbx_strand_id
1 'polypeptide(L)'
;MNRGKQFDKRGGSGGGSGRPGGGNFQRSGNTNRRPGPGGPRGNNNRKPGGGGGGGGSRGGFKKTGGGGTKVIVERHRLEGIFIIKGKDDVIATKNLDPGTSVYGEKRVAVETEQGKVEYRVWNPFRSKLAAAVIGGIEQCAIKPGAKVLYLGGASGTTVSHVSDIVGEEGIVYPVEFSLRPGRDLVNMAKRRLNIIPIVDDARYPLKYRMLVGMVDCIFADVAQPNQAQIVAHNAQYFLKTGGQVIISIKASCIDSTAPAEAVFAAEIKKLESLGFKAREFATLEPYERDHAVVIATYRYKVQQ
;
A
#
# COMPACT_ATOMS: atom_id res chain seq x y z
N MET A 1 56.53 -42.03 6.02
CA MET A 1 57.96 -41.78 5.70
C MET A 1 58.10 -41.43 4.22
N ASN A 2 59.09 -40.59 3.89
CA ASN A 2 59.46 -39.95 2.61
C ASN A 2 58.65 -38.68 2.26
N ARG A 3 59.12 -37.44 2.54
CA ARG A 3 60.32 -36.70 2.03
C ARG A 3 60.40 -36.75 0.51
N GLY A 4 60.53 -35.69 -0.28
CA GLY A 4 60.74 -34.24 -0.15
C GLY A 4 60.70 -33.69 -1.60
N LYS A 5 60.52 -32.40 -1.89
CA LYS A 5 61.60 -31.40 -1.92
C LYS A 5 61.00 -30.01 -2.16
N GLN A 6 61.52 -29.09 -1.36
CA GLN A 6 61.61 -27.65 -1.52
C GLN A 6 62.30 -27.26 -2.83
N PHE A 7 61.86 -26.15 -3.44
CA PHE A 7 62.77 -25.20 -4.07
C PHE A 7 62.31 -23.77 -3.76
N ASP A 8 63.32 -22.95 -3.49
CA ASP A 8 63.29 -21.67 -2.79
C ASP A 8 63.93 -20.62 -3.73
N LYS A 9 63.34 -19.43 -3.76
CA LYS A 9 63.96 -18.10 -3.97
C LYS A 9 64.47 -17.59 -5.34
N ARG A 10 64.24 -16.26 -5.43
CA ARG A 10 65.00 -15.13 -6.03
C ARG A 10 64.31 -14.56 -7.28
N GLY A 11 64.07 -13.25 -7.41
CA GLY A 11 64.42 -12.08 -6.60
C GLY A 11 64.50 -10.83 -7.49
N GLY A 12 64.29 -9.65 -6.89
CA GLY A 12 64.70 -8.33 -7.40
C GLY A 12 63.71 -7.62 -8.34
N SER A 13 63.60 -6.29 -8.37
CA SER A 13 64.29 -5.20 -7.66
C SER A 13 63.66 -3.85 -8.06
N GLY A 14 63.65 -2.87 -7.14
CA GLY A 14 63.75 -1.42 -7.40
C GLY A 14 62.50 -0.70 -7.93
N GLY A 15 62.15 0.52 -7.52
CA GLY A 15 62.83 1.50 -6.67
C GLY A 15 62.57 2.92 -7.19
N GLY A 16 62.20 3.85 -6.28
CA GLY A 16 62.23 5.31 -6.43
C GLY A 16 61.12 5.94 -7.30
N SER A 17 60.69 7.18 -7.12
CA SER A 17 61.01 8.28 -6.20
C SER A 17 60.20 9.51 -6.68
N GLY A 18 59.82 10.43 -5.79
CA GLY A 18 59.64 11.83 -6.17
C GLY A 18 58.22 12.42 -6.07
N ARG A 19 57.89 12.96 -4.89
CA ARG A 19 57.22 14.27 -4.77
C ARG A 19 58.28 15.36 -5.07
N PRO A 20 57.94 16.57 -5.58
CA PRO A 20 57.47 17.63 -4.66
C PRO A 20 56.62 18.77 -5.28
N GLY A 21 56.06 19.61 -4.40
CA GLY A 21 55.64 20.99 -4.67
C GLY A 21 54.12 21.13 -4.86
N GLY A 22 53.38 21.95 -4.11
CA GLY A 22 53.73 23.22 -3.46
C GLY A 22 53.01 24.34 -4.22
N GLY A 23 52.02 24.98 -3.62
CA GLY A 23 51.21 26.00 -4.30
C GLY A 23 50.16 26.63 -3.42
N ASN A 24 50.62 27.44 -2.48
CA ASN A 24 49.87 28.32 -1.58
C ASN A 24 49.27 29.49 -2.39
N PHE A 25 47.96 29.79 -2.27
CA PHE A 25 47.43 31.12 -2.60
C PHE A 25 46.28 31.50 -1.66
N GLN A 26 46.65 32.25 -0.62
CA GLN A 26 45.81 33.22 0.08
C GLN A 26 45.95 34.62 -0.59
N ARG A 27 45.00 35.51 -0.24
CA ARG A 27 44.90 36.97 -0.54
C ARG A 27 44.44 37.30 -1.97
N SER A 28 43.59 38.29 -2.23
CA SER A 28 43.19 39.52 -1.52
C SER A 28 41.80 39.91 -2.09
N GLY A 29 40.79 40.35 -1.33
CA GLY A 29 40.76 41.66 -0.69
C GLY A 29 40.77 42.78 -1.74
N ASN A 30 39.61 43.27 -2.18
CA ASN A 30 39.43 44.72 -2.34
C ASN A 30 37.96 45.16 -2.28
N THR A 31 37.75 46.13 -1.40
CA THR A 31 36.58 46.94 -1.10
C THR A 31 36.54 48.19 -1.99
N ASN A 32 35.36 48.64 -2.41
CA ASN A 32 34.87 50.03 -2.35
C ASN A 32 33.55 50.14 -3.15
N ARG A 33 32.43 50.59 -2.55
CA ARG A 33 32.01 52.00 -2.34
C ARG A 33 31.94 52.74 -3.70
N ARG A 34 30.89 53.47 -4.10
CA ARG A 34 29.69 54.04 -3.45
C ARG A 34 28.85 54.70 -4.60
N PRO A 35 27.68 55.35 -4.29
CA PRO A 35 26.52 55.46 -5.17
C PRO A 35 26.17 56.89 -5.65
N GLY A 36 25.09 57.00 -6.44
CA GLY A 36 24.19 58.17 -6.52
C GLY A 36 23.75 58.51 -7.96
N PRO A 37 22.85 59.49 -8.18
CA PRO A 37 21.74 59.98 -7.32
C PRO A 37 20.45 60.38 -8.10
N GLY A 38 19.36 60.74 -7.40
CA GLY A 38 18.41 61.78 -7.88
C GLY A 38 16.91 61.43 -7.89
N GLY A 39 16.13 62.05 -6.99
CA GLY A 39 14.65 62.11 -7.02
C GLY A 39 14.10 63.13 -8.04
N PRO A 40 12.87 63.71 -7.92
CA PRO A 40 12.11 63.93 -6.69
C PRO A 40 10.57 63.69 -6.74
N ARG A 41 9.97 63.84 -5.55
CA ARG A 41 8.52 63.87 -5.22
C ARG A 41 7.73 64.94 -5.98
N GLY A 42 6.49 64.63 -6.33
CA GLY A 42 5.46 65.58 -6.76
C GLY A 42 4.09 65.23 -6.18
N ASN A 43 3.57 66.14 -5.35
CA ASN A 43 2.25 66.15 -4.71
C ASN A 43 1.21 66.68 -5.71
N ASN A 44 -0.01 66.13 -5.78
CA ASN A 44 -1.20 66.92 -6.12
C ASN A 44 -2.53 66.20 -5.84
N ASN A 45 -3.32 66.84 -4.99
CA ASN A 45 -4.78 66.73 -4.89
C ASN A 45 -5.45 66.94 -6.26
N ARG A 46 -6.49 66.15 -6.58
CA ARG A 46 -7.73 66.62 -7.22
C ARG A 46 -8.85 65.59 -7.04
N LYS A 47 -10.04 66.14 -6.83
CA LYS A 47 -11.28 65.53 -6.31
C LYS A 47 -12.17 65.03 -7.49
N PRO A 48 -13.44 64.61 -7.26
CA PRO A 48 -14.00 63.32 -7.68
C PRO A 48 -14.73 63.35 -9.03
N GLY A 49 -14.82 62.19 -9.69
CA GLY A 49 -15.60 62.00 -10.91
C GLY A 49 -16.27 60.63 -10.91
N GLY A 50 -17.58 60.63 -11.09
CA GLY A 50 -18.47 59.48 -10.89
C GLY A 50 -18.51 58.46 -12.02
N GLY A 51 -19.28 57.40 -11.77
CA GLY A 51 -19.57 56.27 -12.64
C GLY A 51 -19.76 55.05 -11.73
N GLY A 52 -20.97 54.68 -11.31
CA GLY A 52 -22.07 54.30 -12.18
C GLY A 52 -21.84 52.86 -12.63
N GLY A 53 -22.25 51.88 -11.83
CA GLY A 53 -22.05 50.46 -12.14
C GLY A 53 -22.87 49.57 -11.22
N GLY A 54 -24.00 49.09 -11.72
CA GLY A 54 -25.07 48.41 -10.99
C GLY A 54 -24.64 47.30 -10.03
N GLY A 55 -25.15 47.39 -8.80
CA GLY A 55 -25.24 46.28 -7.87
C GLY A 55 -26.23 45.24 -8.38
N GLY A 56 -25.74 44.35 -9.24
CA GLY A 56 -26.42 43.12 -9.61
C GLY A 56 -26.16 42.06 -8.55
N SER A 57 -27.19 41.73 -7.79
CA SER A 57 -27.27 40.61 -6.85
C SER A 57 -26.65 39.34 -7.45
N ARG A 58 -25.41 39.01 -7.05
CA ARG A 58 -24.84 37.69 -7.29
C ARG A 58 -25.53 36.72 -6.33
N GLY A 59 -26.56 36.08 -6.88
CA GLY A 59 -27.29 34.98 -6.27
C GLY A 59 -26.31 34.00 -5.65
N GLY A 60 -26.55 33.71 -4.37
CA GLY A 60 -25.93 32.61 -3.68
C GLY A 60 -26.15 31.35 -4.51
N PHE A 61 -25.05 30.72 -4.90
CA PHE A 61 -25.05 29.34 -5.34
C PHE A 61 -25.59 28.51 -4.18
N LYS A 62 -26.91 28.31 -4.19
CA LYS A 62 -27.62 27.35 -3.38
C LYS A 62 -27.00 26.01 -3.76
N LYS A 63 -26.13 25.46 -2.89
CA LYS A 63 -25.80 24.05 -2.89
C LYS A 63 -27.14 23.32 -2.91
N THR A 64 -27.51 22.80 -4.07
CA THR A 64 -28.53 21.79 -4.19
C THR A 64 -28.01 20.62 -3.36
N GLY A 65 -28.47 20.56 -2.12
CA GLY A 65 -28.35 19.37 -1.29
C GLY A 65 -28.99 18.25 -2.09
N GLY A 66 -28.15 17.45 -2.75
CA GLY A 66 -28.58 16.21 -3.34
C GLY A 66 -29.22 15.41 -2.23
N GLY A 67 -30.54 15.23 -2.32
CA GLY A 67 -31.30 14.43 -1.38
C GLY A 67 -30.60 13.09 -1.25
N GLY A 68 -30.10 12.81 -0.05
CA GLY A 68 -29.48 11.53 0.25
C GLY A 68 -30.51 10.45 -0.05
N THR A 69 -30.27 9.66 -1.10
CA THR A 69 -31.02 8.44 -1.35
C THR A 69 -31.00 7.66 -0.04
N LYS A 70 -32.17 7.34 0.54
CA LYS A 70 -32.23 6.48 1.72
C LYS A 70 -31.57 5.16 1.33
N VAL A 71 -30.39 4.91 1.88
CA VAL A 71 -29.59 3.72 1.62
C VAL A 71 -29.69 2.81 2.84
N ILE A 72 -29.97 1.55 2.58
CA ILE A 72 -30.04 0.51 3.61
C ILE A 72 -28.66 -0.16 3.65
N VAL A 73 -28.11 -0.33 4.85
CA VAL A 73 -26.82 -0.99 5.04
C VAL A 73 -27.05 -2.34 5.70
N GLU A 74 -26.71 -3.41 5.00
CA GLU A 74 -26.81 -4.79 5.45
C GLU A 74 -25.42 -5.35 5.74
N ARG A 75 -25.33 -6.34 6.63
CA ARG A 75 -24.08 -7.05 6.87
C ARG A 75 -23.85 -8.08 5.77
N HIS A 76 -22.62 -8.14 5.25
CA HIS A 76 -22.20 -9.21 4.36
C HIS A 76 -22.00 -10.51 5.15
N ARG A 77 -21.94 -11.66 4.46
CA ARG A 77 -21.61 -12.96 5.09
C ARG A 77 -20.21 -13.00 5.72
N LEU A 78 -19.30 -12.15 5.22
CA LEU A 78 -17.93 -12.01 5.73
C LEU A 78 -17.93 -10.89 6.77
N GLU A 79 -17.33 -11.16 7.92
CA GLU A 79 -17.28 -10.22 9.04
C GLU A 79 -16.54 -8.92 8.67
N GLY A 80 -17.06 -7.78 9.15
CA GLY A 80 -16.49 -6.45 8.89
C GLY A 80 -16.78 -5.86 7.51
N ILE A 81 -17.45 -6.60 6.63
CA ILE A 81 -17.89 -6.14 5.31
C ILE A 81 -19.41 -5.91 5.31
N PHE A 82 -19.85 -4.89 4.61
CA PHE A 82 -21.25 -4.47 4.52
C PHE A 82 -21.68 -4.32 3.06
N ILE A 83 -22.98 -4.43 2.81
CA ILE A 83 -23.61 -4.16 1.52
C ILE A 83 -24.49 -2.93 1.69
N ILE A 84 -24.30 -1.94 0.84
CA ILE A 84 -25.18 -0.78 0.75
C ILE A 84 -26.18 -1.08 -0.38
N LYS A 85 -27.42 -1.34 0.00
CA LYS A 85 -28.54 -1.56 -0.92
C LYS A 85 -28.99 -0.22 -1.51
N GLY A 86 -29.16 -0.20 -2.82
CA GLY A 86 -29.55 0.98 -3.58
C GLY A 86 -30.13 0.60 -4.94
N LYS A 87 -29.89 1.44 -5.96
CA LYS A 87 -30.20 1.07 -7.34
C LYS A 87 -29.28 -0.05 -7.83
N ASP A 88 -28.01 0.05 -7.46
CA ASP A 88 -26.98 -0.97 -7.64
C ASP A 88 -26.40 -1.27 -6.26
N ASP A 89 -26.35 -2.55 -5.89
CA ASP A 89 -25.79 -2.98 -4.63
C ASP A 89 -24.27 -2.82 -4.65
N VAL A 90 -23.71 -2.18 -3.62
CA VAL A 90 -22.27 -1.95 -3.52
C VAL A 90 -21.74 -2.46 -2.19
N ILE A 91 -20.56 -3.06 -2.21
CA ILE A 91 -19.86 -3.45 -0.97
C ILE A 91 -19.19 -2.23 -0.32
N ALA A 92 -19.13 -2.26 1.00
CA ALA A 92 -18.59 -1.17 1.81
C ALA A 92 -17.92 -1.68 3.09
N THR A 93 -17.05 -0.85 3.65
CA THR A 93 -16.42 -1.06 4.96
C THR A 93 -16.80 0.07 5.92
N LYS A 94 -16.83 -0.22 7.22
CA LYS A 94 -17.06 0.80 8.26
C LYS A 94 -15.81 1.68 8.38
N ASN A 95 -15.95 2.98 8.20
CA ASN A 95 -14.80 3.90 8.23
C ASN A 95 -14.27 4.07 9.66
N LEU A 96 -12.97 3.82 9.86
CA LEU A 96 -12.28 4.10 11.12
C LEU A 96 -11.89 5.58 11.30
N ASP A 97 -11.86 6.37 10.22
CA ASP A 97 -11.53 7.80 10.26
C ASP A 97 -12.66 8.62 9.60
N PRO A 98 -13.79 8.81 10.31
CA PRO A 98 -14.97 9.47 9.77
C PRO A 98 -14.68 10.88 9.25
N GLY A 99 -15.32 11.26 8.14
CA GLY A 99 -15.15 12.59 7.55
C GLY A 99 -14.05 12.68 6.49
N THR A 100 -13.17 11.67 6.40
CA THR A 100 -12.06 11.64 5.42
C THR A 100 -12.19 10.47 4.46
N SER A 101 -12.00 10.75 3.16
CA SER A 101 -11.78 9.73 2.13
C SER A 101 -10.29 9.58 1.85
N VAL A 102 -9.86 8.36 1.48
CA VAL A 102 -8.44 8.08 1.20
C VAL A 102 -8.09 8.39 -0.25
N TYR A 103 -8.95 8.00 -1.19
CA TYR A 103 -8.70 8.14 -2.62
C TYR A 103 -9.89 8.75 -3.39
N GLY A 104 -10.81 9.41 -2.67
CA GLY A 104 -11.98 10.06 -3.24
C GLY A 104 -13.19 9.14 -3.46
N GLU A 105 -13.24 8.00 -2.78
CA GLU A 105 -14.37 7.09 -2.77
C GLU A 105 -15.64 7.72 -2.19
N LYS A 106 -16.79 7.21 -2.64
CA LYS A 106 -18.10 7.61 -2.12
C LYS A 106 -18.25 7.10 -0.68
N ARG A 107 -18.81 7.96 0.17
CA ARG A 107 -19.04 7.67 1.59
C ARG A 107 -20.51 7.83 1.92
N VAL A 108 -21.00 7.01 2.82
CA VAL A 108 -22.39 6.97 3.26
C VAL A 108 -22.40 7.09 4.77
N ALA A 109 -22.98 8.17 5.29
CA ALA A 109 -23.20 8.31 6.72
C ALA A 109 -24.61 7.83 7.08
N VAL A 110 -24.71 6.96 8.07
CA VAL A 110 -25.97 6.44 8.62
C VAL A 110 -26.01 6.80 10.10
N GLU A 111 -27.14 7.35 10.53
CA GLU A 111 -27.41 7.54 11.96
C GLU A 111 -27.91 6.22 12.54
N THR A 112 -27.20 5.72 13.53
CA THR A 112 -27.57 4.53 14.29
C THR A 112 -27.87 4.93 15.73
N GLU A 113 -28.47 4.04 16.51
CA GLU A 113 -28.72 4.26 17.95
C GLU A 113 -27.42 4.56 18.73
N GLN A 114 -26.28 4.09 18.22
CA GLN A 114 -24.94 4.25 18.79
C GLN A 114 -24.20 5.50 18.27
N GLY A 115 -24.88 6.33 17.47
CA GLY A 115 -24.33 7.54 16.85
C GLY A 115 -24.16 7.43 15.34
N LYS A 116 -23.48 8.43 14.77
CA LYS A 116 -23.28 8.56 13.33
C LYS A 116 -22.13 7.66 12.88
N VAL A 117 -22.45 6.61 12.11
CA VAL A 117 -21.48 5.70 11.52
C VAL A 117 -21.30 6.04 10.05
N GLU A 118 -20.05 6.12 9.60
CA GLU A 118 -19.72 6.36 8.20
C GLU A 118 -19.21 5.06 7.56
N TYR A 119 -19.73 4.74 6.37
CA TYR A 119 -19.31 3.62 5.54
C TYR A 119 -18.62 4.14 4.28
N ARG A 120 -17.60 3.42 3.81
CA ARG A 120 -16.83 3.71 2.60
C ARG A 120 -17.12 2.68 1.54
N VAL A 121 -17.50 3.11 0.34
CA VAL A 121 -17.73 2.22 -0.80
C VAL A 121 -16.41 1.60 -1.24
N TRP A 122 -16.38 0.28 -1.33
CA TRP A 122 -15.19 -0.47 -1.73
C TRP A 122 -15.30 -0.89 -3.20
N ASN A 123 -14.40 -0.38 -4.03
CA ASN A 123 -14.47 -0.55 -5.47
C ASN A 123 -13.77 -1.85 -5.93
N PRO A 124 -14.48 -2.83 -6.52
CA PRO A 124 -13.88 -4.08 -6.99
C PRO A 124 -12.91 -3.91 -8.17
N PHE A 125 -13.08 -2.88 -9.01
CA PHE A 125 -12.15 -2.57 -10.11
C PHE A 125 -10.82 -1.95 -9.66
N ARG A 126 -10.70 -1.59 -8.37
CA ARG A 126 -9.46 -1.03 -7.81
C ARG A 126 -8.83 -1.93 -6.76
N SER A 127 -9.54 -2.95 -6.30
CA SER A 127 -9.12 -3.78 -5.19
C SER A 127 -9.44 -5.23 -5.50
N LYS A 128 -8.38 -6.02 -5.69
CA LYS A 128 -8.46 -7.45 -6.00
C LYS A 128 -9.15 -8.24 -4.89
N LEU A 129 -9.00 -7.79 -3.64
CA LEU A 129 -9.71 -8.36 -2.50
C LEU A 129 -11.22 -8.07 -2.56
N ALA A 130 -11.63 -6.84 -2.93
CA ALA A 130 -13.04 -6.54 -3.16
C ALA A 130 -13.63 -7.38 -4.30
N ALA A 131 -12.90 -7.52 -5.41
CA ALA A 131 -13.30 -8.38 -6.52
C ALA A 131 -13.48 -9.83 -6.06
N ALA A 132 -12.58 -10.36 -5.21
CA ALA A 132 -12.70 -11.71 -4.65
C ALA A 132 -13.92 -11.85 -3.72
N VAL A 133 -14.19 -10.84 -2.89
CA VAL A 133 -15.36 -10.83 -2.00
C VAL A 133 -16.65 -10.90 -2.80
N ILE A 134 -16.78 -10.11 -3.88
CA ILE A 134 -17.95 -10.16 -4.76
C ILE A 134 -17.98 -11.44 -5.59
N GLY A 135 -16.82 -11.92 -6.04
CA GLY A 135 -16.64 -13.17 -6.78
C GLY A 135 -17.00 -14.41 -5.96
N GLY A 136 -17.27 -14.26 -4.68
CA GLY A 136 -17.91 -15.29 -3.90
C GLY A 136 -16.97 -16.13 -3.04
N ILE A 137 -15.83 -15.58 -2.56
CA ILE A 137 -14.98 -16.31 -1.61
C ILE A 137 -15.69 -16.72 -0.32
N GLU A 138 -15.65 -18.01 0.03
CA GLU A 138 -16.34 -18.60 1.18
C GLU A 138 -15.67 -18.25 2.50
N GLN A 139 -14.33 -18.29 2.55
CA GLN A 139 -13.56 -18.09 3.78
C GLN A 139 -12.52 -17.00 3.64
N CYS A 140 -12.57 -15.99 4.52
CA CYS A 140 -11.56 -14.95 4.59
C CYS A 140 -11.06 -14.82 6.04
N ALA A 141 -9.76 -15.02 6.26
CA ALA A 141 -9.15 -14.80 7.58
C ALA A 141 -9.02 -13.32 7.98
N ILE A 142 -9.32 -12.39 7.06
CA ILE A 142 -9.40 -10.96 7.37
C ILE A 142 -10.76 -10.71 8.02
N LYS A 143 -10.75 -10.66 9.34
CA LYS A 143 -11.93 -10.44 10.19
C LYS A 143 -11.60 -9.42 11.28
N PRO A 144 -12.61 -8.85 11.96
CA PRO A 144 -12.39 -7.95 13.09
C PRO A 144 -11.47 -8.58 14.14
N GLY A 145 -10.45 -7.83 14.60
CA GLY A 145 -9.44 -8.27 15.56
C GLY A 145 -8.29 -9.11 14.99
N ALA A 146 -8.30 -9.47 13.70
CA ALA A 146 -7.23 -10.27 13.10
C ALA A 146 -5.93 -9.45 12.91
N LYS A 147 -4.78 -10.13 12.96
CA LYS A 147 -3.50 -9.53 12.55
C LYS A 147 -3.19 -9.92 11.11
N VAL A 148 -3.00 -8.94 10.24
CA VAL A 148 -2.82 -9.13 8.80
C VAL A 148 -1.49 -8.56 8.33
N LEU A 149 -0.68 -9.38 7.68
CA LEU A 149 0.49 -8.93 6.93
C LEU A 149 0.09 -8.72 5.46
N TYR A 150 0.23 -7.51 4.95
CA TYR A 150 -0.16 -7.16 3.59
C TYR A 150 1.11 -6.93 2.76
N LEU A 151 1.41 -7.83 1.81
CA LEU A 151 2.57 -7.72 0.93
C LEU A 151 2.17 -6.99 -0.36
N GLY A 152 2.79 -5.84 -0.64
CA GLY A 152 2.48 -4.99 -1.79
C GLY A 152 1.40 -3.94 -1.48
N GLY A 153 1.57 -3.17 -0.40
CA GLY A 153 0.58 -2.20 0.06
C GLY A 153 0.33 -1.00 -0.86
N ALA A 154 1.24 -0.73 -1.80
CA ALA A 154 1.23 0.41 -2.71
C ALA A 154 0.90 1.73 -1.98
N SER A 155 -0.06 2.51 -2.50
CA SER A 155 -0.52 3.77 -1.90
C SER A 155 -1.52 3.58 -0.76
N GLY A 156 -1.84 2.34 -0.37
CA GLY A 156 -2.72 2.04 0.75
C GLY A 156 -4.22 2.05 0.44
N THR A 157 -4.64 2.08 -0.82
CA THR A 157 -6.06 2.07 -1.21
C THR A 157 -6.81 0.87 -0.62
N THR A 158 -6.39 -0.35 -0.95
CA THR A 158 -6.96 -1.59 -0.39
C THR A 158 -6.60 -1.76 1.09
N VAL A 159 -5.38 -1.40 1.49
CA VAL A 159 -4.92 -1.49 2.89
C VAL A 159 -5.85 -0.72 3.83
N SER A 160 -6.36 0.44 3.39
CA SER A 160 -7.31 1.23 4.17
C SER A 160 -8.62 0.48 4.44
N HIS A 161 -9.11 -0.31 3.48
CA HIS A 161 -10.32 -1.13 3.66
C HIS A 161 -10.04 -2.37 4.52
N VAL A 162 -8.86 -2.99 4.38
CA VAL A 162 -8.43 -4.08 5.25
C VAL A 162 -8.33 -3.61 6.70
N SER A 163 -7.77 -2.43 6.93
CA SER A 163 -7.73 -1.77 8.24
C SER A 163 -9.14 -1.52 8.79
N ASP A 164 -10.05 -1.00 7.97
CA ASP A 164 -11.45 -0.79 8.35
C ASP A 164 -12.15 -2.11 8.77
N ILE A 165 -11.89 -3.22 8.08
CA ILE A 165 -12.47 -4.55 8.37
C ILE A 165 -11.91 -5.13 9.67
N VAL A 166 -10.59 -5.04 9.83
CA VAL A 166 -9.88 -5.56 11.01
C VAL A 166 -10.23 -4.76 12.27
N GLY A 167 -10.55 -3.48 12.13
CA GLY A 167 -10.97 -2.63 13.23
C GLY A 167 -9.82 -2.21 14.15
N GLU A 168 -10.15 -1.60 15.28
CA GLU A 168 -9.20 -1.01 16.24
C GLU A 168 -8.39 -2.07 17.00
N GLU A 169 -8.99 -3.24 17.25
CA GLU A 169 -8.37 -4.34 18.01
C GLU A 169 -7.34 -5.14 17.21
N GLY A 170 -7.44 -5.12 15.88
CA GLY A 170 -6.50 -5.84 15.03
C GLY A 170 -5.43 -4.91 14.44
N ILE A 171 -4.47 -5.50 13.75
CA ILE A 171 -3.29 -4.78 13.24
C ILE A 171 -3.02 -5.17 11.80
N VAL A 172 -2.76 -4.18 10.95
CA VAL A 172 -2.35 -4.39 9.57
C VAL A 172 -0.91 -3.92 9.38
N TYR A 173 -0.06 -4.82 8.89
CA TYR A 173 1.33 -4.57 8.55
C TYR A 173 1.49 -4.51 7.02
N PRO A 174 1.26 -3.35 6.37
CA PRO A 174 1.53 -3.23 4.95
C PRO A 174 3.03 -3.07 4.67
N VAL A 175 3.55 -3.97 3.84
CA VAL A 175 4.92 -3.94 3.32
C VAL A 175 4.88 -3.37 1.90
N GLU A 176 5.62 -2.30 1.68
CA GLU A 176 5.76 -1.65 0.38
C GLU A 176 7.24 -1.38 0.08
N PHE A 177 7.70 -1.74 -1.10
CA PHE A 177 9.11 -1.57 -1.48
C PHE A 177 9.40 -0.14 -1.94
N SER A 178 8.45 0.48 -2.66
CA SER A 178 8.69 1.76 -3.31
C SER A 178 8.51 2.94 -2.36
N LEU A 179 9.49 3.86 -2.34
CA LEU A 179 9.48 5.03 -1.45
C LEU A 179 8.34 6.01 -1.75
N ARG A 180 7.92 6.14 -3.02
CA ARG A 180 6.86 7.09 -3.41
C ARG A 180 5.49 6.64 -2.90
N PRO A 181 4.97 5.44 -3.24
CA PRO A 181 3.75 4.91 -2.61
C PRO A 181 3.91 4.72 -1.11
N GLY A 182 5.11 4.36 -0.63
CA GLY A 182 5.43 4.28 0.79
C GLY A 182 5.19 5.60 1.55
N ARG A 183 5.43 6.76 0.92
CA ARG A 183 5.10 8.06 1.53
C ARG A 183 3.59 8.22 1.75
N ASP A 184 2.78 7.82 0.77
CA ASP A 184 1.32 7.89 0.87
C ASP A 184 0.79 6.91 1.91
N LEU A 185 1.35 5.69 1.94
CA LEU A 185 1.07 4.67 2.94
C LEU A 185 1.36 5.18 4.37
N VAL A 186 2.51 5.83 4.58
CA VAL A 186 2.87 6.45 5.87
C VAL A 186 1.93 7.59 6.23
N ASN A 187 1.54 8.43 5.28
CA ASN A 187 0.60 9.52 5.53
C ASN A 187 -0.79 9.02 5.92
N MET A 188 -1.25 7.92 5.31
CA MET A 188 -2.49 7.27 5.70
C MET A 188 -2.39 6.66 7.10
N ALA A 189 -1.26 6.00 7.42
CA ALA A 189 -1.04 5.39 8.73
C ALA A 189 -1.05 6.40 9.89
N LYS A 190 -0.71 7.68 9.65
CA LYS A 190 -0.84 8.74 10.66
C LYS A 190 -2.27 8.93 11.16
N ARG A 191 -3.26 8.60 10.32
CA ARG A 191 -4.69 8.75 10.65
C ARG A 191 -5.33 7.45 11.14
N ARG A 192 -4.74 6.30 10.83
CA ARG A 192 -5.24 4.97 11.19
C ARG A 192 -4.21 4.25 12.07
N LEU A 193 -4.46 4.24 13.37
CA LEU A 193 -3.52 3.75 14.38
C LEU A 193 -3.27 2.23 14.30
N ASN A 194 -4.18 1.48 13.70
CA ASN A 194 -4.05 0.03 13.50
C ASN A 194 -3.16 -0.34 12.30
N ILE A 195 -2.57 0.64 11.59
CA ILE A 195 -1.68 0.41 10.45
C ILE A 195 -0.24 0.71 10.84
N ILE A 196 0.65 -0.27 10.68
CA ILE A 196 2.09 -0.12 10.90
C ILE A 196 2.81 -0.21 9.54
N PRO A 197 3.12 0.92 8.88
CA PRO A 197 3.69 0.92 7.54
C PRO A 197 5.15 0.47 7.56
N ILE A 198 5.50 -0.47 6.67
CA ILE A 198 6.86 -0.99 6.51
C ILE A 198 7.31 -0.68 5.09
N VAL A 199 8.31 0.19 4.96
CA VAL A 199 8.89 0.55 3.66
C VAL A 199 10.19 -0.24 3.46
N ASP A 200 10.04 -1.49 3.00
CA ASP A 200 11.15 -2.39 2.73
C ASP A 200 10.74 -3.46 1.71
N ASP A 201 11.70 -4.26 1.26
CA ASP A 201 11.51 -5.31 0.27
C ASP A 201 10.96 -6.59 0.90
N ALA A 202 9.77 -7.01 0.44
CA ALA A 202 9.08 -8.22 0.90
C ALA A 202 9.90 -9.52 0.68
N ARG A 203 10.90 -9.52 -0.22
CA ARG A 203 11.80 -10.66 -0.45
C ARG A 203 12.70 -10.98 0.76
N TYR A 204 12.94 -9.99 1.62
CA TYR A 204 13.86 -10.09 2.76
C TYR A 204 13.14 -9.85 4.10
N PRO A 205 12.29 -10.78 4.57
CA PRO A 205 11.53 -10.65 5.83
C PRO A 205 12.40 -10.41 7.06
N LEU A 206 13.67 -10.85 7.02
CA LEU A 206 14.64 -10.61 8.09
C LEU A 206 14.87 -9.13 8.41
N LYS A 207 14.66 -8.21 7.46
CA LYS A 207 14.90 -6.78 7.68
C LYS A 207 13.88 -6.14 8.59
N TYR A 208 12.62 -6.58 8.51
CA TYR A 208 11.50 -6.06 9.32
C TYR A 208 11.01 -7.06 10.36
N ARG A 209 11.79 -8.10 10.66
CA ARG A 209 11.48 -9.10 11.68
C ARG A 209 11.23 -8.52 13.08
N MET A 210 11.79 -7.35 13.37
CA MET A 210 11.62 -6.69 14.67
C MET A 210 10.28 -5.94 14.79
N LEU A 211 9.63 -5.66 13.66
CA LEU A 211 8.40 -4.87 13.60
C LEU A 211 7.14 -5.76 13.56
N VAL A 212 7.24 -6.91 12.89
CA VAL A 212 6.09 -7.78 12.61
C VAL A 212 6.04 -8.92 13.62
N GLY A 213 4.94 -9.01 14.38
CA GLY A 213 4.64 -10.15 15.24
C GLY A 213 3.97 -11.31 14.48
N MET A 214 3.58 -12.37 15.20
CA MET A 214 2.84 -13.49 14.60
C MET A 214 1.46 -13.03 14.08
N VAL A 215 1.21 -13.21 12.79
CA VAL A 215 -0.02 -12.81 12.10
C VAL A 215 -0.95 -14.00 11.84
N ASP A 216 -2.24 -13.71 11.69
CA ASP A 216 -3.29 -14.69 11.42
C ASP A 216 -3.49 -14.91 9.91
N CYS A 217 -3.28 -13.85 9.13
CA CYS A 217 -3.45 -13.86 7.68
C CYS A 217 -2.31 -13.13 6.98
N ILE A 218 -1.90 -13.62 5.81
CA ILE A 218 -1.09 -12.86 4.84
C ILE A 218 -1.95 -12.59 3.60
N PHE A 219 -2.03 -11.33 3.17
CA PHE A 219 -2.56 -10.97 1.86
C PHE A 219 -1.40 -10.57 0.95
N ALA A 220 -1.28 -11.19 -0.22
CA ALA A 220 -0.19 -10.95 -1.16
C ALA A 220 -0.69 -10.42 -2.50
N ASP A 221 -0.36 -9.15 -2.79
CA ASP A 221 -0.66 -8.44 -4.04
C ASP A 221 0.63 -7.98 -4.72
N VAL A 222 1.66 -8.84 -4.68
CA VAL A 222 2.96 -8.59 -5.31
C VAL A 222 2.98 -9.18 -6.72
N ALA A 223 3.24 -8.35 -7.72
CA ALA A 223 3.39 -8.78 -9.10
C ALA A 223 4.86 -9.17 -9.39
N GLN A 224 5.27 -10.37 -8.95
CA GLN A 224 6.63 -10.88 -9.13
C GLN A 224 6.60 -12.34 -9.65
N PRO A 225 7.52 -12.75 -10.54
CA PRO A 225 7.55 -14.14 -11.04
C PRO A 225 7.79 -15.19 -9.95
N ASN A 226 8.46 -14.82 -8.86
CA ASN A 226 8.74 -15.68 -7.70
C ASN A 226 7.79 -15.43 -6.52
N GLN A 227 6.54 -15.06 -6.81
CA GLN A 227 5.53 -14.72 -5.80
C GLN A 227 5.34 -15.82 -4.73
N ALA A 228 5.15 -17.09 -5.11
CA ALA A 228 4.99 -18.18 -4.13
C ALA A 228 6.16 -18.27 -3.14
N GLN A 229 7.40 -18.05 -3.59
CA GLN A 229 8.58 -18.09 -2.72
C GLN A 229 8.61 -16.92 -1.75
N ILE A 230 8.28 -15.70 -2.21
CA ILE A 230 8.19 -14.51 -1.35
C ILE A 230 7.16 -14.73 -0.25
N VAL A 231 5.99 -15.24 -0.62
CA VAL A 231 4.91 -15.55 0.31
C VAL A 231 5.31 -16.63 1.30
N ALA A 232 5.92 -17.72 0.81
CA ALA A 232 6.39 -18.80 1.67
C ALA A 232 7.46 -18.33 2.66
N HIS A 233 8.41 -17.53 2.21
CA HIS A 233 9.45 -16.96 3.07
C HIS A 233 8.81 -16.10 4.17
N ASN A 234 7.88 -15.22 3.83
CA ASN A 234 7.16 -14.41 4.82
C ASN A 234 6.33 -15.24 5.80
N ALA A 235 5.64 -16.27 5.31
CA ALA A 235 4.82 -17.15 6.14
C ALA A 235 5.68 -17.92 7.16
N GLN A 236 6.87 -18.36 6.78
CA GLN A 236 7.79 -19.05 7.69
C GLN A 236 8.19 -18.21 8.91
N TYR A 237 8.32 -16.90 8.74
CA TYR A 237 8.71 -15.99 9.84
C TYR A 237 7.50 -15.49 10.65
N PHE A 238 6.38 -15.19 9.99
CA PHE A 238 5.31 -14.41 10.63
C PHE A 238 3.97 -15.13 10.72
N LEU A 239 3.68 -16.12 9.89
CA LEU A 239 2.34 -16.72 9.85
C LEU A 239 2.19 -17.83 10.89
N LYS A 240 1.12 -17.76 11.68
CA LYS A 240 0.76 -18.83 12.63
C LYS A 240 0.51 -20.15 11.89
N THR A 241 0.77 -21.26 12.58
CA THR A 241 0.38 -22.59 12.06
C THR A 241 -1.14 -22.65 11.94
N GLY A 242 -1.66 -23.06 10.77
CA GLY A 242 -3.08 -23.01 10.46
C GLY A 242 -3.59 -21.63 10.01
N GLY A 243 -2.72 -20.62 9.97
CA GLY A 243 -3.04 -19.30 9.40
C GLY A 243 -3.32 -19.39 7.91
N GLN A 244 -4.05 -18.41 7.38
CA GLN A 244 -4.42 -18.38 5.96
C GLN A 244 -3.55 -17.40 5.18
N VAL A 245 -3.37 -17.70 3.90
CA VAL A 245 -2.76 -16.81 2.93
C VAL A 245 -3.74 -16.63 1.80
N ILE A 246 -3.94 -15.38 1.42
CA ILE A 246 -4.72 -14.97 0.26
C ILE A 246 -3.74 -14.38 -0.74
N ILE A 247 -3.59 -15.01 -1.89
CA ILE A 247 -2.62 -14.64 -2.93
C ILE A 247 -3.40 -14.20 -4.15
N SER A 248 -3.14 -12.98 -4.62
CA SER A 248 -3.62 -12.53 -5.92
C SER A 248 -2.58 -12.84 -6.98
N ILE A 249 -2.92 -13.74 -7.90
CA ILE A 249 -2.05 -14.19 -8.98
C ILE A 249 -2.45 -13.46 -10.25
N LYS A 250 -1.51 -12.79 -10.88
CA LYS A 250 -1.65 -12.22 -12.22
C LYS A 250 -0.83 -13.05 -13.20
N ALA A 251 -1.50 -13.79 -14.08
CA ALA A 251 -0.82 -14.75 -14.96
C ALA A 251 0.27 -14.07 -15.79
N SER A 252 -0.04 -12.91 -16.38
CA SER A 252 0.88 -12.17 -17.25
C SER A 252 2.15 -11.64 -16.57
N CYS A 253 2.17 -11.56 -15.23
CA CYS A 253 3.35 -11.12 -14.49
C CYS A 253 4.25 -12.29 -14.06
N ILE A 254 3.73 -13.53 -14.11
CA ILE A 254 4.51 -14.74 -13.85
C ILE A 254 5.08 -15.27 -15.16
N ASP A 255 4.21 -15.49 -16.13
CA ASP A 255 4.58 -15.94 -17.48
C ASP A 255 3.60 -15.36 -18.49
N SER A 256 4.10 -14.50 -19.38
CA SER A 256 3.29 -13.85 -20.41
C SER A 256 3.07 -14.70 -21.66
N THR A 257 3.73 -15.86 -21.76
CA THR A 257 3.69 -16.73 -22.95
C THR A 257 2.74 -17.92 -22.78
N ALA A 258 2.55 -18.36 -21.53
CA ALA A 258 1.68 -19.47 -21.18
C ALA A 258 0.21 -19.03 -21.02
N PRO A 259 -0.76 -19.93 -21.24
CA PRO A 259 -2.16 -19.66 -20.94
C PRO A 259 -2.37 -19.50 -19.42
N ALA A 260 -3.27 -18.60 -19.03
CA ALA A 260 -3.48 -18.21 -17.63
C ALA A 260 -3.79 -19.40 -16.70
N GLU A 261 -4.63 -20.33 -17.14
CA GLU A 261 -4.98 -21.55 -16.40
C GLU A 261 -3.77 -22.41 -16.06
N ALA A 262 -2.83 -22.56 -16.99
CA ALA A 262 -1.60 -23.32 -16.76
C ALA A 262 -0.69 -22.63 -15.75
N VAL A 263 -0.62 -21.30 -15.80
CA VAL A 263 0.14 -20.49 -14.82
C VAL A 263 -0.45 -20.63 -13.43
N PHE A 264 -1.79 -20.55 -13.29
CA PHE A 264 -2.46 -20.74 -12.01
C PHE A 264 -2.21 -22.13 -11.42
N ALA A 265 -2.36 -23.18 -12.23
CA ALA A 265 -2.11 -24.56 -11.79
C ALA A 265 -0.64 -24.78 -11.36
N ALA A 266 0.31 -24.18 -12.09
CA ALA A 266 1.73 -24.25 -11.74
C ALA A 266 2.02 -23.52 -10.41
N GLU A 267 1.42 -22.35 -10.18
CA GLU A 267 1.63 -21.58 -8.96
C GLU A 267 0.99 -22.25 -7.73
N ILE A 268 -0.19 -22.86 -7.89
CA ILE A 268 -0.81 -23.67 -6.82
C ILE A 268 0.10 -24.84 -6.44
N LYS A 269 0.64 -25.58 -7.42
CA LYS A 269 1.59 -26.68 -7.15
C LYS A 269 2.86 -26.22 -6.44
N LYS A 270 3.38 -25.03 -6.78
CA LYS A 270 4.53 -24.43 -6.07
C LYS A 270 4.17 -24.07 -4.62
N LEU A 271 2.97 -23.56 -4.37
CA LEU A 271 2.52 -23.27 -3.01
C LEU A 271 2.38 -24.55 -2.19
N GLU A 272 1.85 -25.61 -2.78
CA GLU A 272 1.72 -26.91 -2.12
C GLU A 272 3.07 -27.50 -1.72
N SER A 273 4.08 -27.41 -2.60
CA SER A 273 5.44 -27.86 -2.27
C SER A 273 6.13 -27.03 -1.18
N LEU A 274 5.65 -25.81 -0.93
CA LEU A 274 6.13 -24.90 0.11
C LEU A 274 5.36 -25.04 1.44
N GLY A 275 4.52 -26.07 1.58
CA GLY A 275 3.82 -26.41 2.82
C GLY A 275 2.50 -25.69 3.04
N PHE A 276 1.89 -25.19 1.96
CA PHE A 276 0.52 -24.66 1.97
C PHE A 276 -0.46 -25.71 1.44
N LYS A 277 -1.71 -25.60 1.86
CA LYS A 277 -2.82 -26.38 1.28
C LYS A 277 -3.82 -25.42 0.66
N ALA A 278 -3.98 -25.44 -0.65
CA ALA A 278 -5.00 -24.66 -1.33
C ALA A 278 -6.40 -25.09 -0.85
N ARG A 279 -7.26 -24.11 -0.57
CA ARG A 279 -8.63 -24.29 -0.09
C ARG A 279 -9.65 -23.82 -1.10
N GLU A 280 -9.39 -22.65 -1.64
CA GLU A 280 -10.33 -21.97 -2.52
C GLU A 280 -9.56 -21.29 -3.65
N PHE A 281 -10.17 -21.29 -4.82
CA PHE A 281 -9.67 -20.66 -6.03
C PHE A 281 -10.84 -19.94 -6.69
N ALA A 282 -10.67 -18.65 -6.97
CA ALA A 282 -11.66 -17.85 -7.68
C ALA A 282 -10.97 -16.98 -8.72
N THR A 283 -11.50 -16.94 -9.93
CA THR A 283 -11.09 -15.96 -10.94
C THR A 283 -11.73 -14.60 -10.63
N LEU A 284 -11.06 -13.50 -10.99
CA LEU A 284 -11.55 -12.14 -10.73
C LEU A 284 -12.32 -11.52 -11.90
N GLU A 285 -12.69 -12.32 -12.90
CA GLU A 285 -13.54 -11.85 -13.99
C GLU A 285 -14.96 -11.58 -13.47
N PRO A 286 -15.60 -10.45 -13.81
CA PRO A 286 -15.27 -9.52 -14.91
C PRO A 286 -14.40 -8.30 -14.54
N TYR A 287 -13.89 -8.20 -13.31
CA TYR A 287 -13.21 -6.99 -12.81
C TYR A 287 -11.77 -6.87 -13.31
N GLU A 288 -11.01 -7.96 -13.24
CA GLU A 288 -9.64 -8.02 -13.72
C GLU A 288 -9.43 -9.29 -14.58
N ARG A 289 -8.96 -9.10 -15.82
CA ARG A 289 -8.64 -10.20 -16.75
C ARG A 289 -7.36 -10.90 -16.34
N ASP A 290 -7.28 -12.22 -16.55
CA ASP A 290 -6.10 -13.04 -16.25
C ASP A 290 -5.61 -12.94 -14.79
N HIS A 291 -6.53 -12.63 -13.87
CA HIS A 291 -6.28 -12.60 -12.43
C HIS A 291 -7.10 -13.67 -11.72
N ALA A 292 -6.48 -14.29 -10.73
CA ALA A 292 -7.13 -15.21 -9.82
C ALA A 292 -6.70 -14.92 -8.37
N VAL A 293 -7.56 -15.30 -7.43
CA VAL A 293 -7.25 -15.33 -6.01
C VAL A 293 -7.24 -16.77 -5.54
N VAL A 294 -6.14 -17.14 -4.88
CA VAL A 294 -5.99 -18.43 -4.21
C VAL A 294 -5.98 -18.18 -2.71
N ILE A 295 -6.82 -18.93 -1.99
CA ILE A 295 -6.79 -18.97 -0.52
C ILE A 295 -6.19 -20.30 -0.11
N ALA A 296 -5.13 -20.25 0.70
CA ALA A 296 -4.41 -21.43 1.16
C ALA A 296 -4.16 -21.39 2.66
N THR A 297 -4.11 -22.55 3.31
CA THR A 297 -3.80 -22.69 4.74
C THR A 297 -2.33 -23.10 4.92
N TYR A 298 -1.61 -22.41 5.79
CA TYR A 298 -0.21 -22.69 6.09
C TYR A 298 -0.05 -23.83 7.09
N ARG A 299 0.81 -24.81 6.78
CA ARG A 299 1.11 -25.97 7.65
C ARG A 299 -0.16 -26.61 8.21
N TYR A 300 -1.08 -26.96 7.31
CA TYR A 300 -2.33 -27.60 7.72
C TYR A 300 -2.04 -28.93 8.40
N LYS A 301 -2.25 -28.98 9.73
CA LYS A 301 -2.31 -30.25 10.44
C LYS A 301 -3.66 -30.88 10.10
N VAL A 302 -3.64 -32.03 9.41
CA VAL A 302 -4.80 -32.91 9.39
C VAL A 302 -4.99 -33.35 10.84
N GLN A 303 -6.07 -32.91 11.49
CA GLN A 303 -6.47 -33.51 12.75
C GLN A 303 -6.77 -34.98 12.45
N GLN A 304 -5.88 -35.87 12.91
CA GLN A 304 -6.14 -37.30 13.01
C GLN A 304 -7.04 -37.55 14.21
#